data_AF-A0A9X1KUN6-F1
#
_entry.id   AF-A0A9X1KUN6-F1
#
_cell.length_a   1.000
_cell.length_b   1.000
_cell.length_c   1.000
_cell.angle_alpha   90.00
_cell.angle_beta   90.00
_cell.angle_gamma   90.00
#
_symmetry.space_group_name_H-M   'P 1'
#
loop_
_entity.id
_entity.type
_entity.pdbx_description
1 polymer ?
#
loop_
_entity_poly.entity_id
_entity_poly.type
_entity_poly.pdbx_seq_one_letter_code
_entity_poly.pdbx_strand_id
1 'polypeptide(L)'
;MYRLIAFLKPVIRFNYSHPYVLLAAAFLLSIISATFALRLTVDTDIANLLPPTNKYVVALDELKERVGGETEMEVVIKSDSFDDNMRFARELINRTMQLEYHRRGNLYFSRYEFRKDTEVLERYALYLATESEINELLEYLDDEIEQAKLDANPFFIDFEDDFEDDVEEDVRKHSFEDAYGDLIPSEYPISADSTVMLIKFYPTGSRSD
;
A
#
# COMPACT_ATOMS: atom_id res chain seq x y z
N MET A 1 46.99 40.61 19.85
CA MET A 1 46.76 41.02 18.45
C MET A 1 48.05 41.04 17.61
N TYR A 2 49.12 41.74 18.02
CA TYR A 2 50.40 41.81 17.26
C TYR A 2 51.12 40.47 17.00
N ARG A 3 51.06 39.51 17.94
CA ARG A 3 51.68 38.18 17.76
C ARG A 3 51.01 37.34 16.67
N LEU A 4 49.69 37.46 16.50
CA LEU A 4 48.93 36.74 15.48
C LEU A 4 49.30 37.23 14.07
N ILE A 5 49.43 38.54 13.91
CA ILE A 5 49.83 39.18 12.66
C ILE A 5 51.29 38.83 12.31
N ALA A 6 52.17 38.81 13.31
CA ALA A 6 53.56 38.39 13.11
C ALA A 6 53.67 36.91 12.69
N PHE A 7 52.79 36.04 13.20
CA PHE A 7 52.72 34.63 12.83
C PHE A 7 52.20 34.42 11.40
N LEU A 8 51.30 35.28 10.92
CA LEU A 8 50.74 35.22 9.55
C LEU A 8 51.60 35.91 8.49
N LYS A 9 52.53 36.80 8.88
CA LYS A 9 53.49 37.45 7.97
C LYS A 9 54.19 36.53 6.97
N PRO A 10 54.72 35.34 7.34
CA PRO A 10 55.34 34.43 6.37
C PRO A 10 54.35 33.90 5.33
N VAL A 11 53.11 33.59 5.72
CA VAL A 11 52.05 33.13 4.80
C VAL A 11 51.67 34.23 3.80
N ILE A 12 51.55 35.46 4.29
CA ILE A 12 51.26 36.63 3.45
C ILE A 12 52.41 36.92 2.48
N ARG A 13 53.67 36.85 2.94
CA ARG A 13 54.85 37.01 2.06
C ARG A 13 54.94 35.92 1.00
N PHE A 14 54.59 34.68 1.34
CA PHE A 14 54.55 33.57 0.38
C PHE A 14 53.48 33.80 -0.70
N ASN A 15 52.30 34.28 -0.32
CA ASN A 15 51.23 34.65 -1.25
C ASN A 15 51.65 35.73 -2.26
N TYR A 16 52.32 36.78 -1.81
CA TYR A 16 52.82 37.86 -2.68
C TYR A 16 53.96 37.44 -3.61
N SER A 17 54.83 36.54 -3.17
CA SER A 17 55.99 36.11 -3.96
C SER A 17 55.67 35.03 -4.99
N HIS A 18 54.64 34.21 -4.76
CA HIS A 18 54.27 33.08 -5.62
C HIS A 18 52.76 33.00 -5.88
N PRO A 19 52.14 34.03 -6.50
CA PRO A 19 50.69 34.08 -6.69
C PRO A 19 50.15 32.92 -7.55
N TYR A 20 50.91 32.51 -8.58
CA TYR A 20 50.50 31.41 -9.47
C TYR A 20 50.47 30.04 -8.78
N VAL A 21 51.39 29.78 -7.83
CA VAL A 21 51.42 28.53 -7.06
C VAL A 21 50.19 28.42 -6.17
N LEU A 22 49.79 29.54 -5.56
CA LEU A 22 48.63 29.58 -4.69
C LEU A 22 47.32 29.46 -5.47
N LEU A 23 47.23 30.07 -6.66
CA LEU A 23 46.10 29.86 -7.58
C LEU A 23 46.00 28.41 -8.05
N ALA A 24 47.12 27.79 -8.42
CA ALA A 24 47.14 26.38 -8.82
C ALA A 24 46.73 25.45 -7.68
N ALA A 25 47.22 25.70 -6.46
CA ALA A 25 46.83 24.95 -5.27
C ALA A 25 45.35 25.12 -4.94
N ALA A 26 44.81 26.35 -5.01
CA ALA A 26 43.40 26.63 -4.80
C ALA A 26 42.52 25.96 -5.87
N PHE A 27 42.96 25.97 -7.13
CA PHE A 27 42.26 25.31 -8.22
C PHE A 27 42.24 23.78 -8.05
N LEU A 28 43.37 23.18 -7.67
CA LEU A 28 43.44 21.76 -7.34
C LEU A 28 42.53 21.41 -6.15
N LEU A 29 42.55 22.22 -5.09
CA LEU A 29 41.66 22.04 -3.95
C LEU A 29 40.19 22.13 -4.37
N SER A 30 39.85 23.08 -5.27
CA SER A 30 38.50 23.22 -5.81
C SER A 30 38.07 22.01 -6.63
N ILE A 31 38.95 21.41 -7.44
CA ILE A 31 38.65 20.18 -8.18
C ILE A 31 38.38 19.04 -7.20
N ILE A 32 39.22 18.89 -6.17
CA ILE A 32 39.02 17.87 -5.13
C ILE A 32 37.68 18.10 -4.42
N SER A 33 37.39 19.32 -3.97
CA SER A 33 36.11 19.66 -3.34
C SER A 33 34.92 19.40 -4.27
N ALA A 34 35.05 19.67 -5.58
CA ALA A 34 34.01 19.37 -6.56
C ALA A 34 33.72 17.86 -6.65
N THR A 35 34.75 17.00 -6.55
CA THR A 35 34.52 15.54 -6.52
C THR A 35 33.73 15.09 -5.29
N PHE A 36 33.93 15.72 -4.14
CA PHE A 36 33.12 15.47 -2.94
C PHE A 36 31.71 16.02 -3.10
N ALA A 37 31.55 17.22 -3.66
CA ALA A 37 30.24 17.83 -3.90
C ALA A 37 29.37 16.98 -4.84
N LEU A 38 29.97 16.35 -5.86
CA LEU A 38 29.28 15.43 -6.76
C LEU A 38 28.83 14.11 -6.11
N ARG A 39 29.36 13.78 -4.92
CA ARG A 39 29.00 12.59 -4.14
C ARG A 39 28.08 12.91 -2.98
N LEU A 40 27.60 14.14 -2.87
CA LEU A 40 26.71 14.53 -1.80
C LEU A 40 25.39 13.76 -1.91
N THR A 41 25.08 12.96 -0.90
CA THR A 41 23.79 12.26 -0.76
C THR A 41 22.93 13.03 0.22
N VAL A 42 21.64 13.12 -0.08
CA VAL A 42 20.65 13.70 0.83
C VAL A 42 19.90 12.56 1.48
N ASP A 43 19.94 12.50 2.81
CA ASP A 43 19.11 11.59 3.57
C ASP A 43 17.70 12.18 3.67
N THR A 44 16.71 11.41 3.22
CA THR A 44 15.29 11.80 3.20
C THR A 44 14.48 11.12 4.30
N ASP A 45 15.11 10.28 5.14
CA ASP A 45 14.43 9.70 6.30
C ASP A 45 14.23 10.75 7.39
N ILE A 46 12.98 11.16 7.58
CA ILE A 46 12.58 12.14 8.59
C ILE A 46 12.94 11.64 10.00
N ALA A 47 12.99 10.32 10.23
CA ALA A 47 13.39 9.76 11.52
C ALA A 47 14.83 10.13 11.90
N ASN A 48 15.71 10.31 10.92
CA ASN A 48 17.12 10.69 11.14
C ASN A 48 17.30 12.15 11.58
N LEU A 49 16.23 12.96 11.58
CA LEU A 49 16.23 14.27 12.23
C LEU A 49 16.21 14.17 13.77
N LEU A 50 15.85 13.00 14.31
CA LEU A 50 15.84 12.73 15.74
C LEU A 50 17.12 11.99 16.15
N PRO A 51 17.58 12.15 17.41
CA PRO A 51 18.71 11.38 17.91
C PRO A 51 18.37 9.88 17.90
N PRO A 52 19.35 8.99 17.62
CA PRO A 52 19.13 7.55 17.51
C PRO A 52 18.67 6.90 18.83
N THR A 53 18.87 7.57 19.97
CA THR A 53 18.40 7.13 21.29
C THR A 53 16.93 7.48 21.57
N ASN A 54 16.23 8.13 20.63
CA ASN A 54 14.83 8.47 20.77
C ASN A 54 13.97 7.19 20.76
N LYS A 55 13.11 7.03 21.77
CA LYS A 55 12.24 5.85 21.92
C LYS A 55 11.39 5.53 20.69
N TYR A 56 10.99 6.54 19.91
CA TYR A 56 10.15 6.37 18.73
C TYR A 56 10.95 5.86 17.53
N VAL A 57 12.21 6.27 17.40
CA VAL A 57 13.12 5.79 16.34
C VAL A 57 13.46 4.32 16.60
N VAL A 58 13.81 3.97 17.84
CA VAL A 58 14.09 2.58 18.23
C VAL A 58 12.86 1.68 18.00
N ALA A 59 11.67 2.13 18.41
CA ALA A 59 10.44 1.35 18.19
C ALA A 59 10.12 1.18 16.69
N LEU A 60 10.37 2.22 15.87
CA LEU A 60 10.18 2.15 14.43
C LEU A 60 11.16 1.17 13.78
N ASP A 61 12.42 1.18 14.20
CA ASP A 61 13.45 0.27 13.69
C ASP A 61 13.18 -1.19 14.11
N GLU A 62 12.77 -1.42 15.37
CA GLU A 62 12.33 -2.76 15.82
C GLU A 62 11.12 -3.27 15.03
N LEU A 63 10.16 -2.38 14.73
CA LEU A 63 8.99 -2.73 13.91
C LEU A 63 9.41 -3.08 12.48
N LYS A 64 10.29 -2.27 11.86
CA LYS A 64 10.84 -2.53 10.52
C LYS A 64 11.60 -3.85 10.47
N GLU A 65 12.34 -4.22 11.51
CA GLU A 65 13.11 -5.46 11.55
C GLU A 65 12.22 -6.70 11.74
N ARG A 66 11.16 -6.60 12.55
CA ARG A 66 10.27 -7.75 12.83
C ARG A 66 9.20 -7.96 11.77
N VAL A 67 8.62 -6.88 11.25
CA VAL A 67 7.49 -6.93 10.32
C VAL A 67 7.95 -6.76 8.86
N GLY A 68 9.18 -6.27 8.65
CA GLY A 68 9.66 -5.84 7.35
C GLY A 68 9.26 -4.39 7.10
N GLY A 69 10.24 -3.54 6.79
CA GLY A 69 10.03 -2.13 6.44
C GLY A 69 9.43 -1.94 5.06
N GLU A 70 8.36 -2.65 4.74
CA GLU A 70 7.68 -2.56 3.45
C GLU A 70 6.73 -1.36 3.48
N THR A 71 7.25 -0.17 3.19
CA THR A 71 6.38 0.97 2.90
C THR A 71 5.77 0.74 1.53
N GLU A 72 4.46 0.53 1.50
CA GLU A 72 3.73 0.40 0.26
C GLU A 72 3.73 1.71 -0.54
N MET A 73 3.97 1.59 -1.84
CA MET A 73 3.68 2.62 -2.82
C MET A 73 2.28 2.35 -3.38
N GLU A 74 1.37 3.25 -3.09
CA GLU A 74 0.01 3.20 -3.60
C GLU A 74 -0.12 4.01 -4.89
N VAL A 75 -0.66 3.38 -5.94
CA VAL A 75 -0.92 4.00 -7.23
C VAL A 75 -2.40 3.96 -7.50
N VAL A 76 -2.99 5.14 -7.71
CA VAL A 76 -4.42 5.29 -8.06
C VAL A 76 -4.54 5.53 -9.55
N ILE A 77 -5.35 4.69 -10.21
CA ILE A 77 -5.68 4.78 -11.63
C ILE A 77 -7.14 5.24 -11.72
N LYS A 78 -7.40 6.25 -12.56
CA LYS A 78 -8.75 6.74 -12.81
C LYS A 78 -9.07 6.76 -14.30
N SER A 79 -10.21 6.20 -14.67
CA SER A 79 -10.77 6.19 -16.04
C SER A 79 -12.29 6.05 -15.95
N ASP A 80 -13.00 6.39 -17.02
CA ASP A 80 -14.46 6.22 -17.11
C ASP A 80 -14.86 4.74 -17.36
N SER A 81 -13.89 3.86 -17.65
CA SER A 81 -14.11 2.45 -17.95
C SER A 81 -13.23 1.54 -17.09
N PHE A 82 -13.87 0.56 -16.44
CA PHE A 82 -13.20 -0.47 -15.65
C PHE A 82 -12.22 -1.30 -16.49
N ASP A 83 -12.60 -1.67 -17.72
CA ASP A 83 -11.75 -2.47 -18.61
C ASP A 83 -10.47 -1.73 -18.99
N ASP A 84 -10.55 -0.41 -19.15
CA ASP A 84 -9.38 0.42 -19.44
C ASP A 84 -8.45 0.53 -18.23
N ASN A 85 -9.01 0.70 -17.03
CA ASN A 85 -8.25 0.65 -15.77
C ASN A 85 -7.54 -0.70 -15.61
N MET A 86 -8.25 -1.81 -15.82
CA MET A 86 -7.72 -3.16 -15.73
C MET A 86 -6.58 -3.42 -16.73
N ARG A 87 -6.75 -2.97 -17.99
CA ARG A 87 -5.71 -3.09 -19.01
C ARG A 87 -4.46 -2.30 -18.64
N PHE A 88 -4.64 -1.05 -18.22
CA PHE A 88 -3.52 -0.19 -17.80
C PHE A 88 -2.82 -0.75 -16.56
N ALA A 89 -3.59 -1.22 -15.57
CA ALA A 89 -3.08 -1.83 -14.35
C ALA A 89 -2.15 -3.01 -14.65
N ARG A 90 -2.58 -3.94 -15.51
CA ARG A 90 -1.77 -5.10 -15.90
C ARG A 90 -0.47 -4.71 -16.60
N GLU A 91 -0.54 -3.72 -17.49
CA GLU A 91 0.65 -3.22 -18.19
C GLU A 91 1.62 -2.52 -17.23
N LEU A 92 1.08 -1.69 -16.32
CA LEU A 92 1.84 -1.01 -15.29
C LEU A 92 2.55 -2.01 -14.39
N ILE A 93 1.83 -3.01 -13.86
CA ILE A 93 2.40 -4.06 -13.01
C ILE A 93 3.56 -4.76 -13.73
N ASN A 94 3.36 -5.18 -14.98
CA ASN A 94 4.38 -5.88 -15.74
C ASN A 94 5.66 -5.04 -15.91
N ARG A 95 5.52 -3.75 -16.25
CA ARG A 95 6.68 -2.85 -16.41
C ARG A 95 7.35 -2.54 -15.08
N THR A 96 6.56 -2.28 -14.04
CA THR A 96 7.04 -1.91 -12.70
C THR A 96 7.84 -3.05 -12.07
N MET A 97 7.40 -4.29 -12.22
CA MET A 97 8.10 -5.47 -11.70
C MET A 97 9.41 -5.79 -12.44
N GLN A 98 9.67 -5.15 -13.58
CA GLN A 98 10.93 -5.26 -14.34
C GLN A 98 11.89 -4.10 -14.07
N LEU A 99 11.50 -3.11 -13.26
CA LEU A 99 12.35 -1.97 -12.96
C LEU A 99 13.53 -2.43 -12.11
N GLU A 100 14.74 -2.08 -12.54
CA GLU A 100 15.98 -2.36 -11.82
C GLU A 100 16.58 -1.10 -11.19
N TYR A 101 17.06 -1.27 -9.96
CA TYR A 101 17.80 -0.24 -9.25
C TYR A 101 19.24 -0.20 -9.78
N HIS A 102 19.53 0.80 -10.62
CA HIS A 102 20.78 0.92 -11.38
C HIS A 102 22.06 0.89 -10.53
N ARG A 103 21.98 1.21 -9.23
CA ARG A 103 23.15 1.18 -8.31
C ARG A 103 23.40 -0.19 -7.66
N ARG A 104 22.38 -1.04 -7.51
CA ARG A 104 22.50 -2.35 -6.81
C ARG A 104 22.27 -3.56 -7.72
N GLY A 105 21.75 -3.39 -8.93
CA GLY A 105 21.45 -4.49 -9.84
C GLY A 105 20.32 -5.41 -9.36
N ASN A 106 19.50 -4.94 -8.41
CA ASN A 106 18.34 -5.65 -7.89
C ASN A 106 17.06 -5.01 -8.46
N LEU A 107 15.95 -5.75 -8.46
CA LEU A 107 14.63 -5.21 -8.78
C LEU A 107 14.24 -4.10 -7.79
N TYR A 108 13.57 -3.06 -8.29
CA TYR A 108 13.09 -1.95 -7.48
C TYR A 108 11.93 -2.39 -6.56
N PHE A 109 11.05 -3.26 -7.06
CA PHE A 109 9.89 -3.78 -6.35
C PHE A 109 9.98 -5.30 -6.18
N SER A 110 9.63 -5.80 -4.99
CA SER A 110 9.63 -7.24 -4.66
C SER A 110 8.29 -7.90 -4.99
N ARG A 111 7.20 -7.19 -4.70
CA ARG A 111 5.83 -7.69 -4.84
C ARG A 111 4.85 -6.56 -5.14
N TYR A 112 3.66 -6.95 -5.56
CA TYR A 112 2.52 -6.07 -5.75
C TYR A 112 1.26 -6.72 -5.17
N GLU A 113 0.27 -5.90 -4.84
CA GLU A 113 -1.06 -6.33 -4.46
C GLU A 113 -2.07 -5.63 -5.38
N PHE A 114 -2.80 -6.45 -6.13
CA PHE A 114 -3.75 -6.03 -7.15
C PHE A 114 -5.11 -6.72 -7.02
N ARG A 115 -5.13 -7.89 -6.38
CA ARG A 115 -6.30 -8.73 -6.23
C ARG A 115 -6.39 -9.22 -4.79
N LYS A 116 -7.58 -9.15 -4.21
CA LYS A 116 -7.94 -9.74 -2.93
C LYS A 116 -8.38 -11.19 -3.14
N ASP A 117 -8.08 -12.04 -2.18
CA ASP A 117 -8.54 -13.43 -2.17
C ASP A 117 -9.96 -13.49 -1.59
N THR A 118 -10.96 -13.38 -2.46
CA THR A 118 -12.38 -13.40 -2.06
C THR A 118 -12.92 -14.82 -1.97
N GLU A 119 -12.34 -15.78 -2.68
CA GLU A 119 -12.84 -17.17 -2.72
C GLU A 119 -12.80 -17.82 -1.33
N VAL A 120 -11.75 -17.56 -0.56
CA VAL A 120 -11.64 -18.05 0.82
C VAL A 120 -12.71 -17.40 1.69
N LEU A 121 -12.92 -16.10 1.57
CA LEU A 121 -13.94 -15.40 2.36
C LEU A 121 -15.34 -15.87 1.99
N GLU A 122 -15.66 -15.99 0.71
CA GLU A 122 -16.93 -16.55 0.20
C GLU A 122 -17.20 -17.94 0.79
N ARG A 123 -16.19 -18.83 0.74
CA ARG A 123 -16.30 -20.21 1.21
C ARG A 123 -16.46 -20.32 2.73
N TYR A 124 -15.84 -19.41 3.48
CA TYR A 124 -15.77 -19.48 4.94
C TYR A 124 -16.54 -18.36 5.65
N ALA A 125 -17.34 -17.56 4.95
CA ALA A 125 -18.06 -16.41 5.49
C ALA A 125 -18.92 -16.79 6.71
N LEU A 126 -19.58 -17.95 6.69
CA LEU A 126 -20.40 -18.44 7.80
C LEU A 126 -19.59 -18.74 9.07
N TYR A 127 -18.27 -18.96 8.98
CA TYR A 127 -17.42 -19.09 10.18
C TYR A 127 -17.16 -17.74 10.86
N LEU A 128 -17.43 -16.63 10.18
CA LEU A 128 -17.30 -15.28 10.72
C LEU A 128 -18.65 -14.74 11.25
N ALA A 129 -19.75 -15.44 10.97
CA ALA A 129 -21.08 -15.07 11.45
C ALA A 129 -21.22 -15.30 12.97
N THR A 130 -22.05 -14.48 13.59
CA THR A 130 -22.42 -14.60 15.00
C THR A 130 -23.43 -15.72 15.21
N GLU A 131 -23.57 -16.19 16.46
CA GLU A 131 -24.58 -17.22 16.79
C GLU A 131 -26.01 -16.77 16.45
N SER A 132 -26.33 -15.47 16.58
CA SER A 132 -27.65 -14.93 16.22
C SER A 132 -27.92 -15.06 14.72
N GLU A 133 -26.98 -14.60 13.90
CA GLU A 133 -27.09 -14.64 12.43
C GLU A 133 -27.20 -16.08 11.92
N ILE A 134 -26.49 -17.03 12.55
CA ILE A 134 -26.62 -18.46 12.22
C ILE A 134 -27.99 -19.02 12.59
N ASN A 135 -28.53 -18.67 13.77
CA ASN A 135 -29.84 -19.15 14.18
C ASN A 135 -30.96 -18.57 13.30
N GLU A 136 -30.88 -17.29 12.96
CA GLU A 136 -31.81 -16.63 12.04
C GLU A 136 -31.77 -17.28 10.64
N LEU A 137 -30.57 -17.61 10.15
CA LEU A 137 -30.42 -18.35 8.89
C LEU A 137 -31.02 -19.76 8.97
N LEU A 138 -30.84 -20.47 10.09
CA LEU A 138 -31.41 -21.80 10.28
C LEU A 138 -32.94 -21.77 10.32
N GLU A 139 -33.52 -20.79 11.02
CA GLU A 139 -34.98 -20.59 11.07
C GLU A 139 -35.53 -20.31 9.68
N TYR A 140 -34.91 -19.39 8.93
CA TYR A 140 -35.28 -19.11 7.54
C TYR A 140 -35.21 -20.36 6.64
N LEU A 141 -34.14 -21.17 6.77
CA LEU A 141 -33.99 -22.39 5.98
C LEU A 141 -35.02 -23.47 6.36
N ASP A 142 -35.40 -23.58 7.63
CA ASP A 142 -36.42 -24.53 8.07
C ASP A 142 -37.81 -24.14 7.54
N ASP A 143 -38.15 -22.84 7.57
CA ASP A 143 -39.38 -22.27 6.98
C ASP A 143 -39.46 -22.59 5.47
N GLU A 144 -38.40 -22.27 4.71
CA GLU A 144 -38.33 -22.52 3.26
C GLU A 144 -38.45 -24.03 2.92
N ILE A 145 -37.87 -24.90 3.75
CA ILE A 145 -37.98 -26.35 3.60
C ILE A 145 -39.41 -26.83 3.87
N GLU A 146 -40.13 -26.24 4.83
CA GLU A 146 -41.52 -26.55 5.10
C GLU A 146 -42.41 -26.10 3.94
N GLN A 147 -42.22 -24.88 3.44
CA GLN A 147 -42.94 -24.34 2.29
C GLN A 147 -42.73 -25.20 1.04
N ALA A 148 -41.48 -25.53 0.71
CA ALA A 148 -41.17 -26.40 -0.43
C ALA A 148 -41.79 -27.80 -0.32
N LYS A 149 -42.01 -28.33 0.91
CA LYS A 149 -42.72 -29.61 1.11
C LYS A 149 -44.22 -29.46 0.87
N LEU A 150 -44.81 -28.34 1.27
CA LEU A 150 -46.23 -28.03 1.03
C LEU A 150 -46.50 -27.84 -0.46
N ASP A 151 -45.66 -27.08 -1.16
CA ASP A 151 -45.75 -26.87 -2.62
C ASP A 151 -45.60 -28.17 -3.42
N ALA A 152 -44.70 -29.05 -2.97
CA ALA A 152 -44.51 -30.35 -3.60
C ALA A 152 -45.66 -31.34 -3.30
N ASN A 153 -46.57 -31.02 -2.37
CA ASN A 153 -47.67 -31.88 -2.00
C ASN A 153 -48.89 -31.66 -2.92
N PRO A 154 -49.23 -32.61 -3.81
CA PRO A 154 -50.32 -32.45 -4.77
C PRO A 154 -51.73 -32.43 -4.14
N PHE A 155 -51.84 -32.62 -2.82
CA PHE A 155 -53.10 -32.54 -2.07
C PHE A 155 -53.17 -31.32 -1.13
N PHE A 156 -52.12 -30.51 -1.06
CA PHE A 156 -52.16 -29.25 -0.33
C PHE A 156 -52.84 -28.21 -1.21
N ILE A 157 -53.84 -27.53 -0.65
CA ILE A 157 -54.54 -26.42 -1.28
C ILE A 157 -54.47 -25.31 -0.24
N ASP A 158 -53.70 -24.27 -0.55
CA ASP A 158 -53.68 -23.08 0.29
C ASP A 158 -54.97 -22.27 0.08
N PHE A 159 -55.54 -21.79 1.17
CA PHE A 159 -56.76 -20.99 1.19
C PHE A 159 -56.54 -19.61 1.83
N GLU A 160 -55.34 -19.30 2.27
CA GLU A 160 -54.92 -17.97 2.75
C GLU A 160 -54.31 -17.21 1.56
N ASP A 161 -54.60 -15.90 1.44
CA ASP A 161 -54.22 -15.08 0.28
C ASP A 161 -52.69 -14.81 0.32
N ASP A 162 -51.92 -15.48 -0.55
CA ASP A 162 -50.43 -15.48 -0.69
C ASP A 162 -49.71 -14.11 -0.76
N PHE A 163 -50.42 -12.98 -0.74
CA PHE A 163 -49.81 -11.67 -1.02
C PHE A 163 -49.06 -11.01 0.14
N GLU A 164 -49.32 -11.39 1.40
CA GLU A 164 -48.63 -10.80 2.57
C GLU A 164 -47.38 -11.59 2.99
N ASP A 165 -47.41 -12.92 2.94
CA ASP A 165 -46.29 -13.77 3.37
C ASP A 165 -45.12 -13.77 2.38
N ASP A 166 -45.40 -13.78 1.07
CA ASP A 166 -44.39 -13.69 0.01
C ASP A 166 -43.52 -12.43 0.13
N VAL A 167 -44.11 -11.32 0.58
CA VAL A 167 -43.42 -10.02 0.68
C VAL A 167 -42.49 -9.97 1.89
N GLU A 168 -42.88 -10.57 3.03
CA GLU A 168 -42.01 -10.65 4.20
C GLU A 168 -40.82 -11.61 3.98
N GLU A 169 -41.02 -12.71 3.26
CA GLU A 169 -39.96 -13.66 2.91
C GLU A 169 -38.94 -13.05 1.94
N ASP A 170 -39.38 -12.37 0.89
CA ASP A 170 -38.49 -11.68 -0.04
C ASP A 170 -37.63 -10.61 0.66
N VAL A 171 -38.19 -9.91 1.65
CA VAL A 171 -37.45 -8.93 2.45
C VAL A 171 -36.39 -9.60 3.34
N ARG A 172 -36.73 -10.72 4.00
CA ARG A 172 -35.78 -11.48 4.83
C ARG A 172 -34.62 -12.02 3.99
N LYS A 173 -34.92 -12.58 2.82
CA LYS A 173 -33.92 -13.09 1.88
C LYS A 173 -33.00 -12.00 1.36
N HIS A 174 -33.54 -10.87 0.89
CA HIS A 174 -32.72 -9.75 0.43
C HIS A 174 -31.84 -9.17 1.54
N SER A 175 -32.36 -9.06 2.76
CA SER A 175 -31.57 -8.62 3.91
C SER A 175 -30.37 -9.53 4.18
N PHE A 176 -30.52 -10.85 3.98
CA PHE A 176 -29.43 -11.79 4.15
C PHE A 176 -28.41 -11.72 2.99
N GLU A 177 -28.88 -11.63 1.75
CA GLU A 177 -28.01 -11.47 0.57
C GLU A 177 -27.18 -10.19 0.65
N ASP A 178 -27.78 -9.09 1.12
CA ASP A 178 -27.10 -7.81 1.31
C ASP A 178 -26.04 -7.90 2.43
N ALA A 179 -26.39 -8.49 3.57
CA ALA A 179 -25.44 -8.70 4.67
C ALA A 179 -24.26 -9.59 4.25
N TYR A 180 -24.53 -10.63 3.44
CA TYR A 180 -23.49 -11.49 2.88
C TYR A 180 -22.61 -10.75 1.86
N GLY A 181 -23.21 -9.92 1.00
CA GLY A 181 -22.51 -9.08 0.03
C GLY A 181 -21.60 -8.04 0.69
N ASP A 182 -22.00 -7.49 1.83
CA ASP A 182 -21.21 -6.52 2.60
C ASP A 182 -19.97 -7.15 3.27
N LEU A 183 -20.04 -8.45 3.62
CA LEU A 183 -18.92 -9.18 4.23
C LEU A 183 -17.80 -9.49 3.22
N ILE A 184 -18.15 -9.62 1.94
CA ILE A 184 -17.21 -10.04 0.89
C ILE A 184 -16.76 -8.81 0.11
N PRO A 185 -15.51 -8.35 0.30
CA PRO A 185 -15.01 -7.23 -0.48
C PRO A 185 -14.91 -7.60 -1.96
N SER A 186 -14.97 -6.62 -2.85
CA SER A 186 -14.70 -6.83 -4.27
C SER A 186 -13.30 -7.42 -4.50
N GLU A 187 -13.19 -8.33 -5.48
CA GLU A 187 -11.93 -8.99 -5.88
C GLU A 187 -10.82 -7.95 -6.18
N TYR A 188 -11.20 -6.84 -6.81
CA TYR A 188 -10.30 -5.73 -7.10
C TYR A 188 -10.57 -4.54 -6.18
N PRO A 189 -9.54 -3.81 -5.73
CA PRO A 189 -9.70 -2.59 -4.93
C PRO A 189 -10.14 -1.42 -5.83
N ILE A 190 -11.44 -1.34 -6.09
CA ILE A 190 -12.07 -0.33 -6.93
C ILE A 190 -13.09 0.52 -6.16
N SER A 191 -13.41 1.70 -6.68
CA SER A 191 -14.54 2.50 -6.21
C SER A 191 -15.87 1.84 -6.58
N ALA A 192 -16.95 2.21 -5.88
CA ALA A 192 -18.30 1.70 -6.15
C ALA A 192 -18.78 1.98 -7.59
N ASP A 193 -18.33 3.08 -8.20
CA ASP A 193 -18.62 3.42 -9.60
C ASP A 193 -17.65 2.77 -10.61
N SER A 194 -16.71 1.95 -10.14
CA SER A 194 -15.67 1.29 -10.93
C SER A 194 -14.72 2.22 -11.72
N THR A 195 -14.75 3.54 -11.46
CA THR A 195 -13.93 4.52 -12.18
C THR A 195 -12.51 4.64 -11.62
N VAL A 196 -12.32 4.27 -10.36
CA VAL A 196 -11.05 4.37 -9.65
C VAL A 196 -10.57 2.98 -9.24
N MET A 197 -9.28 2.72 -9.43
CA MET A 197 -8.61 1.46 -9.09
C MET A 197 -7.31 1.75 -8.34
N LEU A 198 -7.03 0.98 -7.29
CA LEU A 198 -5.81 1.07 -6.49
C LEU A 198 -4.86 -0.09 -6.81
N ILE A 199 -3.56 0.17 -6.87
CA ILE A 199 -2.53 -0.87 -6.92
C ILE A 199 -1.49 -0.55 -5.86
N LYS A 200 -1.07 -1.58 -5.11
CA LYS A 200 -0.01 -1.45 -4.13
C LYS A 200 1.26 -2.12 -4.64
N PHE A 201 2.37 -1.42 -4.57
CA PHE A 201 3.69 -1.95 -4.88
C PHE A 201 4.58 -1.89 -3.65
N TYR A 202 5.44 -2.88 -3.49
CA TYR A 202 6.30 -3.01 -2.32
C TYR A 202 7.77 -2.92 -2.76
N PRO A 203 8.46 -1.81 -2.46
CA PRO A 203 9.87 -1.64 -2.82
C PRO A 203 10.78 -2.63 -2.10
N THR A 204 11.88 -3.05 -2.74
CA THR A 204 12.89 -3.94 -2.15
C THR A 204 13.80 -3.24 -1.13
N GLY A 205 13.77 -1.91 -1.07
CA GLY A 205 14.62 -1.09 -0.21
C GLY A 205 13.82 -0.23 0.78
N SER A 206 14.47 0.16 1.88
CA SER A 206 13.98 1.21 2.77
C SER A 206 13.82 2.52 1.99
N ARG A 207 12.88 3.38 2.41
CA ARG A 207 12.34 4.59 1.74
C ARG A 207 13.35 5.60 1.13
N SER A 208 14.66 5.41 1.25
CA SER A 208 15.65 6.50 1.16
C SER A 208 16.98 6.10 0.49
N ASP A 209 16.96 5.55 -0.73
CA ASP A 209 18.19 5.31 -1.53
C ASP A 209 18.19 6.02 -2.89
#